data_AF-W9R0U7-F1
#
_entry.id   AF-W9R0U7-F1
#
_cell.length_a   1.000
_cell.length_b   1.000
_cell.length_c   1.000
_cell.angle_alpha   90.00
_cell.angle_beta   90.00
_cell.angle_gamma   90.00
#
_symmetry.space_group_name_H-M   'P 1'
#
loop_
_entity.id
_entity.type
_entity.pdbx_description
1 polymer ?
#
loop_
_entity_poly.entity_id
_entity_poly.type
_entity_poly.pdbx_seq_one_letter_code
_entity_poly.pdbx_strand_id
1 'polypeptide(L)'
;MKQHEATEEEAVKDLRKQVINAWKDINEECLYPISVPMPLLMRVVNLARVIDVIYKDEDGYTHSDVVLKDFIASMLIDPVPE
;
A
#
# COMPACT_ATOMS: atom_id res chain seq x y z
N MET A 1 -5.39 -13.71 15.39
CA MET A 1 -5.62 -15.09 15.88
C MET A 1 -5.96 -15.11 17.36
N LYS A 2 -5.00 -15.07 18.30
CA LYS A 2 -5.21 -15.27 19.76
C LYS A 2 -6.39 -14.53 20.40
N GLN A 3 -6.60 -13.26 20.07
CA GLN A 3 -7.69 -12.44 20.63
C GLN A 3 -9.10 -12.95 20.27
N HIS A 4 -9.24 -13.59 19.10
CA HIS A 4 -10.52 -14.03 18.56
C HIS A 4 -10.59 -15.55 18.35
N GLU A 5 -9.57 -16.28 18.83
CA GLU A 5 -9.38 -17.72 18.59
C GLU A 5 -9.53 -18.15 17.12
N ALA A 6 -9.27 -17.22 16.20
CA ALA A 6 -9.42 -17.41 14.76
C ALA A 6 -8.20 -18.08 14.11
N THR A 7 -8.41 -18.77 13.00
CA THR A 7 -7.31 -19.32 12.18
C THR A 7 -6.52 -18.22 11.48
N GLU A 8 -5.37 -18.59 10.90
CA GLU A 8 -4.55 -17.65 10.13
C GLU A 8 -5.30 -17.15 8.89
N GLU A 9 -5.96 -18.06 8.17
CA GLU A 9 -6.71 -17.75 6.96
C GLU A 9 -7.89 -16.81 7.24
N GLU A 10 -8.61 -17.03 8.34
CA GLU A 10 -9.69 -16.15 8.79
C GLU A 10 -9.15 -14.76 9.12
N ALA A 11 -8.04 -14.68 9.86
CA ALA A 11 -7.40 -13.42 10.21
C ALA A 11 -6.92 -12.66 8.95
N VAL A 12 -6.28 -13.34 7.99
CA VAL A 12 -5.82 -12.75 6.74
C VAL A 12 -6.99 -12.22 5.91
N LYS A 13 -8.09 -12.98 5.82
CA LYS A 13 -9.30 -12.55 5.10
C LYS A 13 -9.90 -11.29 5.72
N ASP A 14 -10.00 -11.23 7.04
CA ASP A 14 -10.57 -10.07 7.74
C ASP A 14 -9.65 -8.85 7.64
N LEU A 15 -8.33 -9.02 7.74
CA LEU A 15 -7.36 -7.94 7.54
C LEU A 15 -7.43 -7.38 6.11
N ARG A 16 -7.54 -8.23 5.08
CA ARG A 16 -7.74 -7.79 3.69
C ARG A 16 -9.03 -6.97 3.53
N LYS A 17 -10.11 -7.39 4.19
CA LYS A 17 -11.37 -6.62 4.20
C LYS A 17 -11.18 -5.25 4.86
N GLN A 18 -10.43 -5.17 5.95
CA GLN A 18 -10.12 -3.90 6.61
C GLN A 18 -9.30 -2.97 5.71
N VAL A 19 -8.29 -3.49 5.00
CA VAL A 19 -7.52 -2.72 4.01
C VAL A 19 -8.42 -2.17 2.90
N ILE A 20 -9.32 -2.99 2.35
CA ILE A 20 -10.28 -2.56 1.31
C ILE A 20 -11.20 -1.45 1.84
N ASN A 21 -11.68 -1.58 3.08
CA ASN A 21 -12.52 -0.55 3.69
C ASN A 21 -11.75 0.74 3.92
N ALA A 22 -10.52 0.68 4.44
CA ALA A 22 -9.66 1.85 4.62
C ALA A 22 -9.39 2.58 3.30
N TRP A 23 -9.24 1.86 2.18
CA TRP A 23 -9.15 2.47 0.85
C TRP A 23 -10.42 3.20 0.43
N LYS A 24 -11.61 2.70 0.79
CA LYS A 24 -12.88 3.40 0.55
C LYS A 24 -12.96 4.68 1.35
N ASP A 25 -12.58 4.63 2.63
CA ASP A 25 -12.56 5.80 3.51
C ASP A 25 -11.62 6.88 2.96
N ILE A 26 -10.39 6.52 2.56
CA ILE A 26 -9.45 7.45 1.92
C ILE A 26 -10.05 8.10 0.68
N ASN A 27 -10.71 7.30 -0.18
CA ASN A 27 -11.31 7.81 -1.42
C ASN A 27 -12.47 8.76 -1.13
N GLU A 28 -13.34 8.42 -0.18
CA GLU A 28 -14.48 9.25 0.22
C GLU A 28 -14.02 10.59 0.80
N GLU A 29 -13.09 10.57 1.75
CA GLU A 29 -12.55 11.78 2.37
C GLU A 29 -11.89 12.70 1.34
N CYS A 30 -11.17 12.15 0.35
CA CYS A 30 -10.54 12.91 -0.73
C CYS A 30 -11.52 13.59 -1.70
N LEU A 31 -12.83 13.30 -1.64
CA LEU A 31 -13.85 13.93 -2.48
C LEU A 31 -14.46 15.20 -1.87
N TYR A 32 -14.36 15.38 -0.56
CA TYR A 32 -14.97 16.51 0.14
C TYR A 32 -13.98 17.68 0.31
N PRO A 33 -14.45 18.91 0.56
CA PRO A 33 -13.57 20.01 0.92
C PRO A 33 -12.86 19.74 2.25
N ILE A 34 -11.54 19.60 2.21
CA ILE A 34 -10.71 19.33 3.40
C ILE A 34 -9.94 20.61 3.76
N SER A 35 -9.78 20.87 5.06
CA SER A 35 -8.99 22.01 5.56
C SER A 35 -7.49 21.88 5.24
N VAL A 36 -7.04 20.69 4.87
CA VAL A 36 -5.65 20.38 4.54
C VAL A 36 -5.46 20.43 3.01
N PRO A 37 -4.41 21.10 2.51
CA PRO A 37 -4.09 21.12 1.09
C PRO A 37 -3.90 19.72 0.49
N MET A 38 -4.52 19.46 -0.66
CA MET A 38 -4.39 18.19 -1.39
C MET A 38 -2.94 17.73 -1.62
N PRO A 39 -1.96 18.60 -1.94
CA PRO A 39 -0.57 18.15 -2.08
C PRO A 39 0.02 17.48 -0.83
N LEU A 40 -0.42 17.86 0.37
CA LEU A 40 0.01 17.21 1.61
C LEU A 40 -0.70 15.87 1.82
N LEU A 41 -2.00 15.81 1.58
CA LEU A 41 -2.78 14.57 1.67
C LEU A 41 -2.26 13.51 0.69
N MET A 42 -1.90 13.93 -0.52
CA MET A 42 -1.31 13.04 -1.53
C MET A 42 -0.01 12.39 -1.07
N ARG A 43 0.75 12.99 -0.13
CA ARG A 43 1.93 12.32 0.45
C ARG A 43 1.52 11.11 1.29
N VAL A 44 0.46 11.23 2.09
CA VAL A 44 -0.07 10.14 2.92
C VAL A 44 -0.67 9.05 2.04
N VAL A 45 -1.47 9.43 1.04
CA VAL A 45 -2.06 8.48 0.08
C VAL A 45 -0.98 7.73 -0.68
N ASN A 46 0.06 8.42 -1.16
CA ASN A 46 1.16 7.78 -1.89
C ASN A 46 2.00 6.87 -0.98
N LEU A 47 2.14 7.18 0.32
CA LEU A 47 2.78 6.27 1.27
C LEU A 47 1.99 4.95 1.40
N ALA A 48 0.65 5.02 1.53
CA ALA A 48 -0.19 3.84 1.56
C ALA A 48 -0.07 3.00 0.27
N ARG A 49 -0.02 3.65 -0.91
CA ARG A 49 0.20 2.97 -2.19
C ARG A 49 1.54 2.25 -2.25
N VAL A 50 2.61 2.88 -1.76
CA VAL A 50 3.95 2.28 -1.74
C VAL A 50 3.98 1.05 -0.84
N ILE A 51 3.32 1.09 0.33
CA ILE A 51 3.22 -0.08 1.23
C ILE A 51 2.48 -1.23 0.53
N ASP A 52 1.37 -0.96 -0.16
CA ASP A 52 0.61 -1.96 -0.91
C ASP A 52 1.45 -2.62 -2.02
N VAL A 53 2.30 -1.84 -2.70
CA VAL A 53 3.22 -2.35 -3.73
C VAL A 53 4.34 -3.20 -3.13
N ILE A 54 4.99 -2.71 -2.07
CA ILE A 54 6.17 -3.36 -1.47
C ILE A 54 5.82 -4.69 -0.81
N TYR A 55 4.63 -4.80 -0.21
CA TYR A 55 4.19 -5.98 0.57
C TYR A 55 3.10 -6.81 -0.11
N LYS A 56 2.94 -6.66 -1.44
CA LYS A 56 1.85 -7.31 -2.19
C LYS A 56 1.87 -8.84 -2.07
N ASP A 57 3.07 -9.42 -2.19
CA ASP A 57 3.27 -10.87 -2.20
C ASP A 57 4.02 -11.32 -0.93
N GLU A 58 5.19 -10.73 -0.67
CA GLU A 58 6.01 -10.98 0.51
C GLU A 58 6.71 -9.70 0.99
N ASP A 59 7.65 -9.81 1.92
CA ASP A 59 8.44 -8.66 2.39
C ASP A 59 9.44 -8.18 1.33
N GLY A 60 8.95 -7.39 0.38
CA GLY A 60 9.80 -6.77 -0.64
C GLY A 60 10.72 -5.67 -0.10
N TYR A 61 10.54 -5.20 1.13
CA TYR A 61 11.36 -4.12 1.68
C TYR A 61 12.71 -4.64 2.14
N THR A 62 12.73 -5.63 3.04
CA THR A 62 14.00 -6.19 3.53
C THR A 62 14.50 -7.35 2.66
N HIS A 63 13.60 -8.09 2.02
CA HIS A 63 13.93 -9.14 1.05
C HIS A 63 13.73 -8.64 -0.38
N SER A 64 14.43 -7.54 -0.69
CA SER A 64 14.27 -6.78 -1.95
C SER A 64 14.74 -7.49 -3.24
N ASP A 65 15.28 -8.70 -3.13
CA ASP A 65 15.84 -9.47 -4.25
C ASP A 65 14.78 -9.95 -5.27
N VAL A 66 13.49 -9.80 -4.96
CA VAL A 66 12.43 -10.45 -5.75
C VAL A 66 11.78 -9.52 -6.78
N VAL A 67 11.25 -8.35 -6.38
CA VAL A 67 10.55 -7.43 -7.32
C VAL A 67 10.92 -5.96 -7.11
N LEU A 68 11.17 -5.53 -5.87
CA LEU A 68 11.37 -4.12 -5.56
C LEU A 68 12.62 -3.54 -6.23
N LYS A 69 13.72 -4.29 -6.32
CA LYS A 69 14.93 -3.86 -7.01
C LYS A 69 14.70 -3.55 -8.49
N ASP A 70 13.91 -4.38 -9.18
CA ASP A 70 13.60 -4.19 -10.60
C ASP A 70 12.74 -2.94 -10.81
N PHE A 71 11.76 -2.69 -9.93
CA PHE A 71 10.99 -1.45 -9.96
C PHE A 71 11.86 -0.21 -9.69
N ILE A 72 12.77 -0.27 -8.72
CA ILE A 72 13.70 0.82 -8.43
C ILE A 72 14.62 1.09 -9.62
N ALA A 73 15.18 0.03 -10.23
CA ALA A 73 16.03 0.15 -11.40
C ALA A 73 15.28 0.81 -12.57
N SER A 74 14.10 0.29 -12.91
CA SER A 74 13.28 0.82 -13.99
C SER A 74 12.83 2.28 -13.77
N MET A 75 12.67 2.72 -12.51
CA MET A 75 12.19 4.08 -12.22
C MET A 75 13.30 5.12 -12.07
N LEU A 76 14.48 4.72 -11.56
CA LEU A 76 15.52 5.64 -11.10
C LEU A 76 16.89 5.42 -11.74
N ILE A 77 17.10 4.30 -12.44
CA ILE A 77 18.40 3.92 -13.02
C ILE A 77 18.26 3.83 -14.55
N ASP A 78 17.31 3.06 -15.03
CA ASP A 78 17.17 2.75 -16.44
C ASP A 78 16.41 3.87 -17.17
N PRO A 79 16.92 4.35 -18.32
CA PRO A 79 16.20 5.32 -19.12
C PRO A 79 14.99 4.66 -19.80
N VAL A 80 13.94 5.46 -20.04
CA VAL A 80 12.82 5.02 -20.88
C VAL A 80 13.33 4.84 -22.32
N PRO A 81 13.10 3.67 -22.96
CA PRO A 81 13.47 3.48 -24.37
C PRO A 81 12.83 4.54 -25.27
N GLU A 82 13.57 5.01 -26.28
CA GLU A 82 13.07 5.93 -27.30
C GLU A 82 12.00 5.31 -28.21
#